data_AF-A0A158RXP2-F1
#
_entry.id   AF-A0A158RXP2-F1
#
_cell.length_a   1.000
_cell.length_b   1.000
_cell.length_c   1.000
_cell.angle_alpha   90.00
_cell.angle_beta   90.00
_cell.angle_gamma   90.00
#
_symmetry.space_group_name_H-M   'P 1'
#
loop_
_entity.id
_entity.type
_entity.pdbx_description
1 polymer ?
#
loop_
_entity_poly.entity_id
_entity_poly.type
_entity_poly.pdbx_seq_one_letter_code
_entity_poly.pdbx_strand_id
1 'polypeptide(L)' 'MDIKTKIEARLVEDWREAWRWSSVQLALLAGVISGWAASDPGGFARVVDLLPDWARPLLGLIVTASAIATRLKAQKNG' A
#
# COMPACT_ATOMS: atom_id res chain seq x y z
N MET A 1 -20.98 7.29 33.44
CA MET A 1 -20.63 6.41 32.31
C MET A 1 -19.45 7.05 31.61
N ASP A 2 -18.28 6.45 31.77
CA ASP A 2 -16.97 7.06 31.52
C ASP A 2 -16.64 7.11 30.02
N ILE A 3 -15.97 8.18 29.58
CA ILE A 3 -15.65 8.43 28.16
C ILE A 3 -14.70 7.34 27.64
N LYS A 4 -13.82 6.80 28.50
CA LYS A 4 -12.95 5.67 28.18
C LYS A 4 -13.72 4.43 27.72
N THR A 5 -14.81 4.09 28.40
CA THR A 5 -15.62 2.90 28.09
C THR A 5 -16.33 3.02 26.73
N LYS A 6 -16.69 4.23 26.31
CA LYS A 6 -17.25 4.49 24.97
C LYS A 6 -16.21 4.42 23.86
N ILE A 7 -14.94 4.72 24.17
CA ILE A 7 -13.83 4.62 23.21
C ILE A 7 -13.44 3.15 23.03
N GLU A 8 -13.32 2.39 24.13
CA GLU A 8 -13.01 0.96 24.10
C GLU A 8 -14.09 0.16 23.35
N ALA A 9 -15.37 0.48 23.55
CA ALA A 9 -16.49 -0.13 22.82
C ALA A 9 -16.56 0.26 21.32
N ARG A 10 -15.72 1.19 20.86
CA ARG A 10 -15.62 1.63 19.45
C ARG A 10 -14.32 1.22 18.78
N LEU A 11 -13.36 0.63 19.49
CA LEU A 11 -12.26 -0.05 18.83
C LEU A 11 -12.85 -1.29 18.15
N VAL A 12 -12.60 -1.43 16.85
CA VAL A 12 -12.94 -2.63 16.09
C VAL A 12 -12.42 -3.84 16.87
N GLU A 13 -13.30 -4.69 17.37
CA GLU A 13 -12.96 -5.84 18.24
C GLU A 13 -11.91 -6.76 17.59
N ASP A 14 -11.84 -6.76 16.26
CA ASP A 14 -10.87 -7.50 15.48
C ASP A 14 -9.95 -6.60 14.63
N TRP A 15 -8.75 -6.34 15.15
CA TRP A 15 -7.63 -5.73 14.41
C TRP A 15 -7.39 -6.43 13.05
N ARG A 16 -7.64 -7.75 13.00
CA ARG A 16 -7.52 -8.58 11.78
C ARG A 16 -8.51 -8.19 10.69
N GLU A 17 -9.74 -7.85 11.05
CA GLU A 17 -10.79 -7.42 10.13
C GLU A 17 -10.48 -6.01 9.60
N ALA A 18 -10.06 -5.10 10.48
CA ALA A 18 -9.63 -3.75 10.13
C ALA A 18 -8.44 -3.77 9.14
N TRP A 19 -7.47 -4.65 9.37
CA TRP A 19 -6.34 -4.85 8.46
C TRP A 19 -6.79 -5.43 7.11
N ARG A 20 -7.76 -6.35 7.09
CA ARG A 20 -8.28 -6.94 5.85
C ARG A 20 -8.92 -5.87 4.97
N TRP A 21 -9.80 -5.04 5.52
CA TRP A 21 -10.45 -3.96 4.79
C TRP A 21 -9.46 -2.90 4.31
N SER A 22 -8.54 -2.49 5.19
CA SER A 22 -7.49 -1.53 4.85
C SER A 22 -6.58 -2.07 3.73
N SER A 23 -6.20 -3.35 3.79
CA SER A 23 -5.37 -3.99 2.76
C SER A 23 -6.06 -4.03 1.40
N VAL A 24 -7.39 -4.26 1.35
CA VAL A 24 -8.16 -4.25 0.11
C VAL A 24 -8.21 -2.83 -0.48
N GLN A 25 -8.48 -1.83 0.34
CA GLN A 25 -8.49 -0.43 -0.09
C GLN A 25 -7.10 0.03 -0.57
N LEU A 26 -6.05 -0.34 0.15
CA LEU A 26 -4.67 -0.08 -0.23
C LEU A 26 -4.29 -0.79 -1.53
N ALA A 27 -4.74 -2.03 -1.75
CA ALA A 27 -4.50 -2.75 -2.99
C ALA A 27 -5.22 -2.09 -4.19
N LEU A 28 -6.45 -1.63 -4.01
CA LEU A 28 -7.17 -0.87 -5.03
C LEU A 28 -6.48 0.45 -5.34
N LEU A 29 -6.11 1.22 -4.32
CA LEU A 29 -5.35 2.46 -4.48
C LEU A 29 -4.01 2.22 -5.17
N ALA A 30 -3.26 1.20 -4.77
CA ALA A 30 -2.01 0.80 -5.40
C ALA A 30 -2.21 0.41 -6.87
N GLY A 31 -3.29 -0.30 -7.19
CA GLY A 31 -3.66 -0.65 -8.56
C GLY A 31 -3.96 0.58 -9.41
N VAL A 32 -4.74 1.54 -8.90
CA VAL A 32 -5.05 2.79 -9.59
C VAL A 32 -3.80 3.63 -9.81
N ILE A 33 -2.96 3.79 -8.78
CA ILE A 33 -1.69 4.53 -8.86
C ILE A 33 -0.75 3.86 -9.86
N SER A 34 -0.65 2.53 -9.85
CA SER A 34 0.20 1.78 -10.78
C SER A 34 -0.29 1.87 -12.21
N GLY A 35 -1.61 1.80 -12.43
CA GLY A 35 -2.22 1.99 -13.75
C GLY A 35 -2.01 3.40 -14.29
N TRP A 36 -2.16 4.42 -13.43
CA TRP A 36 -1.88 5.81 -13.77
C TRP A 36 -0.39 6.02 -14.09
N ALA A 37 0.51 5.51 -13.25
CA ALA A 37 1.96 5.59 -13.46
C ALA A 37 2.41 4.89 -14.75
N ALA A 38 1.75 3.81 -15.15
CA ALA A 38 2.00 3.14 -16.42
C ALA A 38 1.52 3.96 -17.63
N SER A 39 0.45 4.75 -17.47
CA SER A 39 -0.13 5.59 -18.53
C SER A 39 0.58 6.94 -18.72
N ASP A 40 1.12 7.52 -17.65
CA ASP A 40 1.90 8.77 -17.69
C ASP A 40 3.21 8.64 -16.88
N PRO A 41 4.27 8.11 -17.52
CA PRO A 41 5.57 7.94 -16.87
C PRO A 41 6.21 9.26 -16.43
N GLY A 42 5.92 10.36 -17.13
CA GLY A 42 6.47 11.69 -16.84
C GLY A 42 5.81 12.34 -15.62
N GLY A 43 4.50 12.17 -15.47
CA GLY A 43 3.76 12.56 -14.27
C GLY A 43 4.23 11.82 -13.03
N PHE A 44 4.48 10.51 -13.14
CA PHE A 44 5.02 9.71 -12.04
C PHE A 44 6.41 10.20 -11.59
N ALA A 45 7.32 10.48 -12.52
CA ALA A 45 8.65 11.00 -12.21
C ALA A 45 8.60 12.31 -11.41
N ARG A 46 7.70 13.24 -11.77
CA ARG A 46 7.51 14.50 -11.02
C ARG A 46 7.00 14.28 -9.60
N VAL A 47 6.11 13.31 -9.39
CA VAL A 47 5.61 12.97 -8.05
C VAL A 47 6.71 12.33 -7.20
N VAL A 48 7.56 11.50 -7.80
CA VAL A 48 8.75 10.93 -7.14
C VAL A 48 9.77 12.01 -6.80
N ASP A 49 9.93 13.03 -7.65
CA ASP A 49 10.79 14.18 -7.39
C ASP A 49 10.27 15.05 -6.25
N LEU A 50 8.95 15.14 -6.07
CA LEU A 50 8.32 15.82 -4.92
C LEU A 50 8.42 15.02 -3.61
N LEU A 51 8.82 13.76 -3.66
CA LEU A 51 9.03 12.94 -2.47
C LEU A 51 10.33 13.35 -1.75
N PRO A 52 10.35 13.35 -0.41
CA PRO A 52 11.57 13.62 0.35
C PRO A 52 12.70 12.66 -0.04
N ASP A 53 13.94 13.14 -0.06
CA ASP A 53 15.10 12.34 -0.50
C ASP A 53 15.26 11.03 0.28
N TRP A 54 14.84 10.99 1.55
CA TRP A 54 14.85 9.78 2.39
C TRP A 54 13.81 8.72 1.97
N ALA A 55 12.74 9.12 1.29
CA ALA A 55 11.64 8.25 0.87
C ALA A 55 11.82 7.68 -0.55
N ARG A 56 12.60 8.36 -1.40
CA ARG A 56 12.95 7.87 -2.75
C ARG A 56 13.58 6.46 -2.78
N PRO A 57 14.56 6.11 -1.92
CA PRO A 57 15.12 4.75 -1.92
C PRO A 57 14.12 3.67 -1.47
N LEU A 58 13.15 4.03 -0.61
CA LEU A 58 12.10 3.10 -0.17
C LEU A 58 11.16 2.72 -1.33
N LEU A 59 10.87 3.65 -2.25
CA LEU A 59 10.11 3.33 -3.46
C LEU A 59 10.79 2.26 -4.30
N GLY A 60 12.10 2.40 -4.55
CA GLY A 60 12.88 1.39 -5.28
C GLY A 60 12.86 0.02 -4.61
N LEU A 61 12.92 0.01 -3.27
CA LEU A 61 12.84 -1.21 -2.48
C LEU A 61 11.47 -1.88 -2.57
N ILE A 62 10.37 -1.10 -2.52
CA ILE A 62 9.00 -1.60 -2.66
C ILE A 62 8.73 -2.14 -4.07
N VAL A 63 9.17 -1.43 -5.11
CA VAL A 63 9.02 -1.87 -6.51
C VAL A 63 9.81 -3.16 -6.75
N THR A 64 11.02 -3.25 -6.21
CA THR A 64 11.86 -4.45 -6.34
C THR A 64 11.26 -5.63 -5.57
N ALA A 65 10.82 -5.40 -4.32
CA ALA A 65 10.18 -6.43 -3.50
C ALA A 65 8.88 -6.94 -4.14
N SER A 66 8.07 -6.05 -4.72
CA SER A 66 6.85 -6.43 -5.42
C SER A 66 7.13 -7.21 -6.71
N ALA A 67 8.16 -6.85 -7.48
CA ALA A 67 8.59 -7.61 -8.65
C ALA A 67 9.08 -9.03 -8.27
N ILE A 68 9.89 -9.14 -7.22
CA ILE A 68 10.37 -10.44 -6.69
C ILE A 68 9.18 -11.28 -6.21
N ALA A 69 8.27 -10.71 -5.42
CA ALA A 69 7.09 -11.41 -4.92
C ALA A 69 6.20 -11.91 -6.06
N THR A 70 6.01 -11.10 -7.10
CA THR A 70 5.24 -11.48 -8.31
C THR A 70 5.92 -12.63 -9.04
N ARG A 71 7.25 -12.57 -9.19
CA ARG A 71 8.04 -13.63 -9.84
C ARG A 71 8.01 -14.95 -9.04
N LEU A 72 8.13 -14.89 -7.72
CA LEU A 72 8.03 -16.06 -6.84
C LEU A 72 6.63 -16.69 -6.91
N LYS A 73 5.57 -15.88 -7.00
CA LYS A 73 4.19 -16.36 -7.19
C LYS A 73 4.01 -17.02 -8.54
N ALA A 74 4.55 -16.44 -9.60
CA ALA A 74 4.48 -16.99 -10.95
C ALA A 74 5.21 -18.34 -11.06
N GLN A 75 6.35 -18.49 -10.38
CA GLN A 75 7.09 -19.77 -10.32
C GLN A 75 6.40 -20.85 -9.49
N LYS A 76 5.61 -20.48 -8.47
CA LYS A 76 4.89 -21.45 -7.63
C LYS A 76 3.64 -22.05 -8.30
N ASN A 77 3.11 -21.37 -9.31
CA ASN A 77 1.91 -21.80 -10.06
C ASN A 77 2.24 -22.38 -11.45
N GLY A 78 3.52 -22.57 -11.77
CA GLY A 78 4.00 -23.13 -13.04
C GLY A 78 4.56 -24.54 -12.90
#